data_AF-A0A9E6JLJ7-F1
#
_entry.id   AF-A0A9E6JLJ7-F1
#
_cell.length_a   1.000
_cell.length_b   1.000
_cell.length_c   1.000
_cell.angle_alpha   90.00
_cell.angle_beta   90.00
_cell.angle_gamma   90.00
#
_symmetry.space_group_name_H-M   'P 1'
#
loop_
_entity.id
_entity.type
_entity.pdbx_description
1 polymer ?
#
loop_
_entity_poly.entity_id
_entity_poly.type
_entity_poly.pdbx_seq_one_letter_code
_entity_poly.pdbx_strand_id
1 'polypeptide(L)' 'MEKRTRMWVSLAVILALAAAAGVWGFLSWRHNEVFVATDDAYVKGPVVSVASRVPGAILTLGVKENDAVKAGQVLATL' A
#
# COMPACT_ATOMS: atom_id res chain seq x y z
N MET A 1 35.75 26.89 26.33
CA MET A 1 34.33 27.26 26.27
C MET A 1 33.79 27.30 27.68
N GLU A 2 33.50 28.49 28.23
CA GLU A 2 32.93 28.60 29.58
C GLU A 2 31.62 27.81 29.68
N LYS A 3 31.32 27.28 30.88
CA LYS A 3 30.10 26.49 31.18
C LYS A 3 28.83 27.20 30.72
N ARG A 4 28.82 28.53 30.82
CA ARG A 4 27.75 29.44 30.40
C ARG A 4 27.54 29.39 28.88
N THR A 5 28.60 29.51 28.09
CA THR A 5 28.52 29.48 26.61
C THR A 5 28.01 28.14 26.10
N ARG A 6 28.41 27.02 26.71
CA ARG A 6 27.90 25.70 26.34
C ARG A 6 26.39 25.59 26.55
N MET A 7 25.88 26.08 27.68
CA MET A 7 24.45 26.06 27.98
C MET A 7 23.61 26.86 26.98
N TRP A 8 24.06 28.05 26.59
CA TRP A 8 23.37 28.86 25.58
C TRP A 8 23.40 28.22 24.19
N VAL A 9 24.51 27.59 23.81
CA VAL A 9 24.59 26.83 22.55
C VAL A 9 23.63 25.64 22.58
N SER A 10 23.59 24.88 23.67
CA SER A 10 22.65 23.76 23.83
C SER A 10 21.19 24.22 23.71
N LEU A 11 20.84 25.33 24.38
CA LEU A 11 19.50 25.88 24.34
C LEU A 11 19.11 26.33 22.92
N ALA A 12 20.04 26.99 22.20
CA ALA A 12 19.83 27.42 20.82
C ALA A 12 19.60 26.22 19.88
N VAL A 13 20.36 25.13 20.06
CA VAL A 13 20.18 23.90 19.26
C VAL A 13 18.82 23.26 19.52
N ILE A 14 18.40 23.18 20.79
CA ILE A 14 17.08 22.61 21.15
C ILE A 14 15.95 23.45 20.53
N LEU A 15 16.04 24.77 20.61
CA LEU A 15 15.06 25.68 19.99
C LEU A 15 15.00 25.52 18.47
N ALA A 16 16.16 25.40 17.81
CA ALA A 16 16.22 25.19 16.38
C ALA A 16 15.58 23.86 15.96
N LEU A 17 15.83 22.78 16.70
CA LEU A 17 15.23 21.47 16.45
C LEU A 17 13.71 21.48 16.69
N ALA A 18 13.25 22.14 17.75
CA ALA A 18 11.82 22.28 18.03
C ALA A 18 11.11 23.07 16.93
N ALA A 19 11.71 24.16 16.44
CA ALA A 19 11.17 24.93 15.34
C ALA A 19 11.11 24.11 14.05
N ALA A 20 12.17 23.36 13.71
CA ALA A 20 12.21 22.50 12.54
C ALA A 20 11.14 21.40 12.59
N ALA A 21 10.97 20.74 13.74
CA ALA A 21 9.95 19.73 13.95
C ALA A 21 8.53 20.32 13.83
N GLY A 22 8.30 21.51 14.39
CA GLY A 22 7.01 22.20 14.28
C GLY A 22 6.65 22.56 12.84
N VAL A 23 7.60 23.08 12.06
CA VAL A 23 7.40 23.40 10.64
C VAL A 23 7.12 22.14 9.83
N TRP A 24 7.90 21.08 10.03
CA TRP A 24 7.70 19.82 9.31
C TRP A 24 6.33 19.20 9.63
N GLY A 25 5.96 19.13 10.91
CA GLY A 25 4.67 18.59 11.34
C GLY A 25 3.49 19.38 10.78
N PHE A 26 3.57 20.71 10.75
CA PHE A 26 2.54 21.56 10.15
C PHE A 26 2.39 21.30 8.65
N LEU A 27 3.49 21.23 7.91
CA LEU A 27 3.47 20.95 6.46
C LEU A 27 2.92 19.56 6.16
N SER A 28 3.33 18.54 6.92
CA SER A 28 2.82 17.18 6.78
C SER A 28 1.32 17.10 7.08
N TRP A 29 0.83 17.75 8.14
CA TRP A 29 -0.60 17.77 8.43
C TRP A 29 -1.39 18.39 7.28
N ARG A 30 -0.96 19.56 6.78
CA ARG A 30 -1.60 20.23 5.64
C ARG A 30 -1.56 19.42 4.35
N HIS A 31 -0.51 18.62 4.13
CA HIS A 31 -0.42 17.73 2.98
C HIS A 31 -1.43 16.57 3.08
N ASN A 32 -1.54 15.92 4.24
CA ASN A 32 -2.48 14.81 4.44
C ASN A 32 -3.96 15.25 4.41
N GLU A 33 -4.27 16.53 4.65
CA GLU A 33 -5.64 17.06 4.50
C GLU A 33 -6.10 17.09 3.03
N VAL A 34 -5.17 17.25 2.08
CA VAL A 34 -5.48 17.46 0.66
C VAL A 34 -5.19 16.21 -0.17
N PHE A 35 -4.22 15.40 0.25
CA PHE A 35 -3.79 14.20 -0.46
C PHE A 35 -4.18 12.96 0.34
N VAL A 36 -5.20 12.26 -0.16
CA VAL A 36 -5.57 10.93 0.33
C VAL A 36 -4.59 9.92 -0.25
N ALA A 37 -3.63 9.46 0.57
CA ALA A 37 -2.82 8.30 0.24
C ALA A 37 -3.61 7.03 0.57
N THR A 38 -4.07 6.31 -0.45
CA THR A 38 -4.59 4.95 -0.27
C THR A 38 -3.41 4.00 -0.11
N ASP A 39 -3.07 3.67 1.14
CA ASP A 39 -2.23 2.52 1.45
C ASP A 39 -3.07 1.24 1.27
N ASP A 40 -2.66 0.38 0.34
CA ASP A 40 -3.21 -0.97 0.14
C ASP A 40 -4.73 -1.08 -0.08
N ALA A 41 -5.25 -0.43 -1.11
CA ALA A 41 -6.62 -0.69 -1.59
C ALA A 41 -6.72 -2.05 -2.31
N TYR A 42 -6.68 -3.16 -1.57
CA TYR A 42 -7.06 -4.47 -2.10
C TYR A 42 -8.58 -4.64 -2.05
N VAL A 43 -9.23 -4.53 -3.22
CA VAL A 43 -10.64 -4.90 -3.36
C VAL A 43 -10.77 -6.42 -3.46
N LYS A 44 -11.13 -7.08 -2.35
CA LYS A 44 -11.64 -8.46 -2.38
C LYS A 44 -13.09 -8.44 -2.86
N GLY A 45 -13.29 -8.45 -4.17
CA GLY A 45 -14.59 -8.66 -4.79
C GLY A 45 -14.79 -10.14 -5.12
N PRO A 46 -15.99 -10.72 -4.91
CA PRO A 46 -16.28 -12.06 -5.40
C PRO A 46 -16.19 -12.07 -6.93
N VAL A 47 -15.26 -12.86 -7.49
CA VAL A 47 -15.19 -13.13 -8.93
C VAL A 47 -16.25 -14.16 -9.25
N VAL A 48 -17.41 -13.70 -9.71
CA VAL A 48 -18.46 -14.59 -10.24
C VAL A 48 -18.29 -14.70 -11.76
N SER A 49 -17.96 -15.90 -12.22
CA SER A 49 -17.92 -16.22 -13.64
C SER A 49 -19.34 -16.27 -14.19
N VAL A 50 -19.68 -15.34 -15.08
CA VAL A 50 -20.96 -15.34 -15.80
C VAL A 50 -20.80 -16.19 -17.06
N ALA A 51 -21.14 -17.47 -16.97
CA ALA A 51 -21.19 -18.34 -18.14
C ALA A 51 -22.38 -17.93 -19.06
N SER A 52 -22.17 -17.99 -20.38
CA SER A 52 -23.24 -17.77 -21.35
C SER A 52 -24.34 -18.83 -21.21
N ARG A 53 -25.60 -18.44 -21.48
CA ARG A 53 -26.77 -19.28 -21.20
C ARG A 53 -26.94 -20.49 -22.16
N VAL A 54 -26.09 -20.70 -23.17
CA VAL A 54 -26.17 -21.84 -24.11
C VAL A 54 -24.80 -22.09 -24.83
N PRO A 55 -24.45 -23.36 -25.17
CA PRO A 55 -23.65 -24.33 -24.40
C PRO A 55 -22.11 -24.15 -24.58
N GLY A 56 -21.23 -24.64 -23.73
CA GLY A 56 -21.41 -25.71 -22.75
C GLY A 56 -20.93 -25.32 -21.35
N ALA A 57 -21.57 -25.96 -20.38
CA ALA A 57 -21.10 -25.92 -19.00
C ALA A 57 -19.77 -26.68 -18.94
N ILE A 58 -18.73 -26.07 -18.37
CA ILE A 58 -17.46 -26.74 -18.12
C ILE A 58 -17.76 -27.97 -17.26
N LEU A 59 -17.56 -29.17 -17.82
CA LEU A 59 -17.80 -30.43 -17.13
C LEU A 59 -16.71 -30.70 -16.08
N THR A 60 -15.46 -30.35 -16.42
CA THR A 60 -14.32 -30.52 -15.50
C THR A 60 -13.33 -29.38 -15.65
N LEU A 61 -12.80 -28.89 -14.52
CA LEU A 61 -11.66 -27.98 -14.44
C LEU A 61 -10.53 -28.72 -13.73
N GLY A 62 -9.48 -29.07 -14.47
CA GLY A 62 -8.36 -29.88 -14.00
C GLY A 62 -7.27 -29.09 -13.28
N VAL A 63 -7.50 -27.82 -12.95
CA VAL A 63 -6.49 -26.93 -12.34
C VAL A 63 -7.10 -26.02 -11.29
N LYS A 64 -6.28 -25.67 -10.29
CA LYS A 64 -6.57 -24.66 -9.27
C LYS A 64 -5.82 -23.37 -9.57
N GLU A 65 -6.27 -22.30 -8.92
CA GLU A 65 -5.63 -21.00 -8.99
C GLU A 65 -4.14 -21.10 -8.59
N ASN A 66 -3.26 -20.54 -9.43
CA ASN A 66 -1.79 -20.60 -9.32
C ASN A 66 -1.13 -21.98 -9.56
N ASP A 67 -1.83 -22.97 -10.12
CA ASP A 67 -1.18 -24.23 -10.50
C ASP A 67 -0.21 -24.00 -11.67
N ALA A 68 1.00 -24.58 -11.55
CA ALA A 68 1.98 -24.58 -12.64
C ALA A 68 1.57 -25.58 -13.73
N VAL A 69 1.42 -25.11 -14.98
CA VAL A 69 0.98 -25.92 -16.12
C VAL A 69 2.09 -26.13 -17.16
N LYS A 70 2.00 -27.23 -17.92
CA LYS A 70 2.91 -27.54 -19.04
C LYS A 70 2.23 -27.32 -20.38
N ALA A 71 3.03 -27.05 -21.42
CA ALA A 71 2.52 -26.92 -22.78
C ALA A 71 1.80 -28.22 -23.22
N GLY A 72 0.57 -28.09 -23.72
CA GLY A 72 -0.29 -29.21 -24.14
C GLY A 72 -1.14 -29.83 -23.03
N GLN A 73 -1.08 -29.33 -21.80
CA GLN A 73 -1.93 -29.80 -20.71
C GLN A 73 -3.39 -29.37 -20.93
N VAL A 74 -4.32 -30.33 -20.88
CA VAL A 74 -5.75 -30.05 -20.91
C VAL A 74 -6.17 -29.45 -19.57
N LEU A 75 -6.72 -28.23 -19.61
CA LEU A 75 -7.11 -27.47 -18.40
C LEU A 75 -8.60 -27.61 -18.09
N ALA A 76 -9.43 -27.73 -19.13
CA ALA A 76 -10.88 -27.86 -18.99
C ALA A 76 -11.49 -28.68 -20.14
N THR A 77 -12.62 -29.31 -19.85
CA THR A 77 -13.45 -30.01 -20.85
C THR A 77 -14.87 -29.43 -20.83
N LEU A 78 -15.44 -29.22 -22.02
CA LEU A 78 -16.82 -28.75 -22.23
C LEU A 78 -17.82 -29.91 -22.28
#